data_AF-A0AB39J929-F1
#
_entry.id   AF-A0AB39J929-F1
#
_cell.length_a   1.000
_cell.length_b   1.000
_cell.length_c   1.000
_cell.angle_alpha   90.00
_cell.angle_beta   90.00
_cell.angle_gamma   90.00
#
_symmetry.space_group_name_H-M   'P 1'
#
loop_
_entity.id
_entity.type
_entity.pdbx_description
1 polymer ?
#
loop_
_entity_poly.entity_id
_entity_poly.type
_entity_poly.pdbx_seq_one_letter_code
_entity_poly.pdbx_strand_id
1 'polypeptide(L)'
;MDTITEGTAAESDTERLLSRWEEARRNMTPEEQRTADEAAIRGLYEKYMKRAGDKSLSPEHREKWANAARDLEYKHLDLFND
;
A
#
# COMPACT_ATOMS: atom_id res chain seq x y z
N MET A 1 -15.75 24.49 30.74
CA MET A 1 -15.36 24.58 29.33
C MET A 1 -14.36 23.46 29.12
N ASP A 2 -14.89 22.24 28.97
CA ASP A 2 -14.10 21.02 28.86
C ASP A 2 -13.50 20.93 27.47
N THR A 3 -12.18 20.98 27.40
CA THR A 3 -11.39 20.80 26.18
C THR A 3 -11.35 19.32 25.84
N ILE A 4 -12.23 18.86 24.95
CA ILE A 4 -12.19 17.48 24.44
C ILE A 4 -11.09 17.38 23.38
N THR A 5 -9.98 16.77 23.82
CA THR A 5 -9.06 15.89 23.10
C THR A 5 -9.34 15.64 21.61
N GLU A 6 -8.77 16.47 20.74
CA GLU A 6 -8.75 16.29 19.28
C GLU A 6 -7.87 15.10 18.82
N GLY A 7 -7.10 14.49 19.74
CA GLY A 7 -6.24 13.34 19.45
C GLY A 7 -6.93 11.97 19.42
N THR A 8 -8.17 11.83 19.90
CA THR A 8 -8.84 10.52 20.03
C THR A 8 -9.77 10.15 18.87
N ALA A 9 -10.32 11.13 18.15
CA ALA A 9 -11.27 10.87 17.07
C ALA A 9 -10.59 10.21 15.85
N ALA A 10 -9.43 10.72 15.42
CA ALA A 10 -8.69 10.20 14.27
C ALA A 10 -8.08 8.80 14.51
N GLU A 11 -7.61 8.53 15.74
CA GLU A 11 -7.14 7.21 16.14
C GLU A 11 -8.29 6.19 16.11
N SER A 12 -9.47 6.57 16.64
CA SER A 12 -10.66 5.71 16.63
C SER A 12 -11.18 5.40 15.21
N ASP A 13 -11.09 6.36 14.30
CA ASP A 13 -11.49 6.16 12.90
C ASP A 13 -10.52 5.24 12.16
N THR A 14 -9.23 5.36 12.45
CA THR A 14 -8.21 4.48 11.85
C THR A 14 -8.36 3.05 12.37
N GLU A 15 -8.57 2.86 13.67
CA GLU A 15 -8.83 1.55 14.28
C GLU A 15 -10.11 0.91 13.73
N ARG A 16 -11.19 1.68 13.57
CA ARG A 16 -12.44 1.18 12.98
C ARG A 16 -12.26 0.75 11.53
N LEU A 17 -11.47 1.49 10.74
CA LEU A 17 -11.15 1.12 9.37
C LEU A 17 -10.31 -0.17 9.31
N LEU A 18 -9.33 -0.30 10.20
CA LEU A 18 -8.52 -1.51 10.35
C LEU A 18 -9.37 -2.72 10.74
N SER A 19 -10.21 -2.62 11.77
CA SER A 19 -11.08 -3.72 12.19
C SER A 19 -12.04 -4.15 11.08
N ARG A 20 -12.63 -3.18 10.35
CA ARG A 20 -13.52 -3.48 9.22
C ARG A 20 -12.80 -4.20 8.09
N TRP A 21 -11.56 -3.78 7.79
CA TRP A 21 -10.75 -4.42 6.78
C TRP A 21 -10.34 -5.83 7.20
N GLU A 22 -9.97 -6.04 8.46
CA GLU A 22 -9.68 -7.37 9.00
C GLU A 22 -10.90 -8.30 8.97
N GLU A 23 -12.08 -7.82 9.33
CA GLU A 23 -13.34 -8.58 9.23
C GLU A 23 -13.64 -8.96 7.78
N ALA A 24 -13.50 -8.02 6.84
CA ALA A 24 -13.66 -8.30 5.41
C ALA A 24 -12.67 -9.36 4.93
N ARG A 25 -11.40 -9.27 5.37
CA ARG A 25 -10.35 -10.23 5.00
C ARG A 25 -10.60 -11.62 5.56
N ARG A 26 -11.12 -11.74 6.80
CA ARG A 26 -11.49 -13.04 7.40
C ARG A 26 -12.61 -13.74 6.66
N ASN A 27 -13.49 -12.99 6.01
CA ASN A 27 -14.61 -13.54 5.24
C ASN A 27 -14.24 -13.89 3.79
N MET A 28 -13.05 -13.51 3.32
CA MET A 28 -12.53 -13.88 2.00
C MET A 28 -11.93 -15.28 2.02
N THR A 29 -12.12 -16.00 0.92
CA THR A 29 -11.39 -17.24 0.66
C THR A 29 -9.89 -16.99 0.52
N PRO A 30 -9.03 -18.01 0.70
CA PRO A 30 -7.59 -17.86 0.49
C PRO A 30 -7.21 -17.33 -0.90
N GLU A 31 -7.98 -17.70 -1.93
CA GLU A 31 -7.75 -17.26 -3.31
C GLU A 31 -8.14 -15.78 -3.51
N GLU A 32 -9.25 -15.33 -2.91
CA GLU A 32 -9.65 -13.92 -2.93
C GLU A 32 -8.67 -13.05 -2.14
N GLN A 33 -8.19 -13.52 -0.99
CA GLN A 33 -7.16 -12.81 -0.22
C GLN A 33 -5.87 -12.68 -1.04
N ARG A 34 -5.43 -13.77 -1.67
CA ARG A 34 -4.26 -13.77 -2.55
C ARG A 34 -4.44 -12.78 -3.70
N THR A 35 -5.58 -12.80 -4.38
CA THR A 35 -5.88 -11.89 -5.50
C THR A 35 -5.89 -10.42 -5.05
N ALA A 36 -6.45 -10.14 -3.86
CA ALA A 36 -6.47 -8.80 -3.30
C ALA A 36 -5.05 -8.32 -2.93
N ASP A 37 -4.23 -9.18 -2.33
CA ASP A 37 -2.84 -8.89 -1.99
C ASP A 37 -2.00 -8.66 -3.27
N GLU A 38 -2.17 -9.51 -4.29
CA GLU A 38 -1.53 -9.35 -5.60
C GLU A 38 -1.93 -8.02 -6.28
N ALA A 39 -3.21 -7.65 -6.24
CA ALA A 39 -3.69 -6.38 -6.76
C ALA A 39 -3.11 -5.19 -5.98
N ALA A 40 -2.98 -5.29 -4.65
CA ALA A 40 -2.39 -4.27 -3.82
C ALA A 40 -0.89 -4.07 -4.13
N ILE A 41 -0.16 -5.18 -4.33
CA ILE A 41 1.26 -5.16 -4.70
C ILE A 41 1.44 -4.54 -6.10
N ARG A 42 0.64 -4.94 -7.10
CA ARG A 42 0.67 -4.33 -8.44
C ARG A 42 0.34 -2.83 -8.39
N GLY A 43 -0.66 -2.43 -7.62
CA GLY A 43 -1.01 -1.02 -7.45
C GLY A 43 0.09 -0.20 -6.75
N LEU A 44 0.84 -0.81 -5.83
CA LEU A 44 1.99 -0.17 -5.19
C LEU A 44 3.16 -0.02 -6.17
N TYR A 45 3.44 -1.07 -6.94
CA TYR A 45 4.45 -1.06 -8.01
C TYR A 45 4.21 0.09 -9.00
N GLU A 46 2.99 0.20 -9.53
CA GLU A 46 2.62 1.25 -10.48
C GLU A 46 2.82 2.66 -9.91
N LYS A 47 2.48 2.86 -8.63
CA LYS A 47 2.72 4.13 -7.93
C LYS A 47 4.21 4.45 -7.86
N TYR A 48 5.06 3.48 -7.55
CA TYR A 48 6.51 3.67 -7.51
C TYR A 48 7.07 3.98 -8.90
N MET A 49 6.67 3.24 -9.93
CA MET A 49 7.08 3.49 -11.31
C MET A 49 6.66 4.89 -11.79
N LYS A 50 5.45 5.32 -11.44
CA LYS A 50 4.97 6.68 -11.74
C LYS A 50 5.84 7.75 -11.08
N ARG A 51 6.23 7.55 -9.81
CA ARG A 51 7.12 8.48 -9.08
C ARG A 51 8.56 8.44 -9.62
N ALA A 52 9.05 7.29 -10.06
CA ALA A 52 10.35 7.19 -10.71
C ALA A 52 10.39 7.97 -12.05
N GLY A 53 9.26 8.00 -12.77
CA GLY A 53 9.08 8.78 -13.99
C GLY A 53 8.79 10.27 -13.77
N ASP A 54 8.56 10.71 -12.54
CA ASP A 54 8.15 12.07 -12.21
C ASP A 54 9.32 13.05 -12.34
N LYS A 55 9.35 13.80 -13.44
CA LYS A 55 10.41 14.77 -13.75
C LYS A 55 10.44 15.97 -12.80
N SER A 56 9.40 16.17 -11.97
CA SER A 56 9.43 17.20 -10.93
C SER A 56 10.35 16.84 -9.76
N LEU A 57 10.67 15.56 -9.59
CA LEU A 57 11.58 15.06 -8.56
C LEU A 57 13.04 15.13 -9.01
N SER A 58 13.94 15.26 -8.04
CA SER A 58 15.38 15.13 -8.30
C SER A 58 15.73 13.73 -8.83
N PRO A 59 16.81 13.59 -9.61
CA PRO A 59 17.27 12.29 -10.10
C PRO A 59 17.44 11.24 -9.00
N GLU A 60 18.01 11.64 -7.85
CA GLU A 60 18.20 10.76 -6.69
C GLU A 60 16.86 10.24 -6.13
N HIS A 61 15.84 11.10 -6.01
CA HIS A 61 14.52 10.67 -5.54
C HIS A 61 13.84 9.73 -6.54
N ARG A 62 13.98 9.99 -7.84
CA ARG A 62 13.46 9.13 -8.89
C ARG A 62 14.14 7.74 -8.86
N GLU A 63 15.45 7.71 -8.63
CA GLU A 63 16.21 6.48 -8.47
C GLU A 63 15.76 5.69 -7.24
N LYS A 64 15.51 6.34 -6.10
CA LYS A 64 14.95 5.68 -4.90
C LYS A 64 13.61 4.99 -5.20
N TRP A 65 12.72 5.66 -5.94
CA TRP A 65 11.44 5.04 -6.34
C TRP A 65 11.62 3.91 -7.33
N ALA A 66 12.54 4.03 -8.29
CA ALA A 66 12.87 2.96 -9.23
C ALA A 66 13.43 1.72 -8.51
N ASN A 67 14.32 1.93 -7.54
CA ASN A 67 14.88 0.86 -6.73
C ASN A 67 13.81 0.20 -5.84
N ALA A 68 12.89 0.98 -5.28
CA ALA A 68 11.76 0.45 -4.52
C ALA A 68 10.81 -0.39 -5.40
N ALA A 69 10.54 0.04 -6.63
CA ALA A 69 9.76 -0.75 -7.59
C ALA A 69 10.47 -2.07 -7.94
N ARG A 70 11.78 -2.04 -8.18
CA ARG A 70 12.59 -3.22 -8.49
C ARG A 70 12.69 -4.20 -7.32
N ASP A 71 12.82 -3.70 -6.09
CA ASP A 71 12.78 -4.55 -4.89
C ASP A 71 11.42 -5.25 -4.73
N LEU A 72 10.34 -4.56 -5.08
CA LEU A 72 9.00 -5.12 -5.09
C LEU A 72 8.84 -6.24 -6.13
N GLU A 73 9.35 -6.03 -7.36
CA GLU A 73 9.38 -7.07 -8.40
C GLU A 73 10.18 -8.30 -7.94
N TYR A 74 11.34 -8.07 -7.33
CA TYR A 74 12.22 -9.16 -6.89
C TYR A 74 11.60 -10.01 -5.77
N LYS A 75 10.86 -9.38 -4.86
CA LYS A 75 10.18 -10.09 -3.76
C LYS A 75 8.95 -10.87 -4.20
N HIS A 76 8.35 -10.48 -5.34
CA HIS A 76 7.12 -11.06 -5.87
C HIS A 76 7.31 -11.54 -7.31
N LEU A 77 8.37 -12.31 -7.55
CA LEU A 77 8.74 -12.80 -8.89
C LEU A 77 7.59 -13.55 -9.56
N ASP A 78 6.83 -14.33 -8.80
CA ASP A 78 5.65 -15.07 -9.24
C ASP A 78 4.50 -14.18 -9.72
N LEU A 79 4.49 -12.92 -9.29
CA LEU A 79 3.47 -11.94 -9.67
C LEU A 79 3.83 -11.14 -10.93
N PHE A 80 5.13 -10.95 -11.20
CA PHE A 80 5.62 -10.09 -12.27
C PHE A 80 6.26 -10.84 -13.46
N ASN A 81 6.70 -12.10 -13.26
CA ASN A 81 7.11 -13.01 -14.34
C ASN A 81 5.96 -13.99 -14.62
N ASP A 82 5.03 -13.60 -15.49
CA ASP A 82 3.99 -14.46 -16.07
C ASP A 82 4.57 -15.43 -17.12
#